data_AF-A0A4S2E819-F1
#
_entry.id   AF-A0A4S2E819-F1
#
_cell.length_a   1.000
_cell.length_b   1.000
_cell.length_c   1.000
_cell.angle_alpha   90.00
_cell.angle_beta   90.00
_cell.angle_gamma   90.00
#
_symmetry.space_group_name_H-M   'P 1'
#
loop_
_entity.id
_entity.type
_entity.pdbx_description
1 polymer ?
#
loop_
_entity_poly.entity_id
_entity_poly.type
_entity_poly.pdbx_seq_one_letter_code
_entity_poly.pdbx_strand_id
1 'polypeptide(L)'
;MNILLLFFGGSFLVIGVQFFRGKWLWLMAGNLLGDDQGEINSAGAIKAGKWTSPAVIICGVSLICLVFDGYWFWEILGISLLIISGLYFVFLVVIAYIYWAKS
;
A
#
# COMPACT_ATOMS: atom_id res chain seq x y z
N MET A 1 15.25 1.04 20.09
CA MET A 1 13.84 0.96 19.63
C MET A 1 13.68 1.89 18.45
N ASN A 2 13.48 1.34 17.26
CA ASN A 2 13.44 2.12 16.01
C ASN A 2 12.08 2.83 15.87
N ILE A 3 11.96 3.98 16.53
CA ILE A 3 10.73 4.79 16.55
C ILE A 3 10.24 5.15 15.13
N LEU A 4 11.17 5.29 14.19
CA LEU A 4 10.89 5.56 12.78
C LEU A 4 10.15 4.40 12.11
N LEU A 5 10.57 3.15 12.35
CA LEU A 5 9.91 1.97 11.79
C LEU A 5 8.48 1.84 12.31
N LEU A 6 8.27 2.16 13.58
CA LEU A 6 6.95 2.13 14.20
C LEU A 6 6.05 3.24 13.63
N PHE A 7 6.59 4.45 13.46
CA PHE A 7 5.87 5.57 12.85
C PHE A 7 5.49 5.29 11.39
N PHE A 8 6.45 4.84 10.57
CA PHE A 8 6.18 4.48 9.18
C PHE A 8 5.21 3.30 9.09
N GLY A 9 5.44 2.22 9.84
CA GLY A 9 4.57 1.04 9.85
C GLY A 9 3.12 1.37 10.23
N GLY A 10 2.93 2.18 11.27
CA GLY A 10 1.61 2.68 11.66
C GLY A 10 0.97 3.56 10.59
N SER A 11 1.76 4.45 9.97
CA SER A 11 1.28 5.31 8.87
C SER A 11 0.82 4.49 7.66
N PHE A 12 1.59 3.49 7.25
CA PHE A 12 1.24 2.58 6.15
C PHE A 12 -0.02 1.76 6.46
N LEU A 13 -0.21 1.29 7.70
CA LEU A 13 -1.44 0.63 8.10
C LEU A 13 -2.65 1.55 7.97
N VAL A 14 -2.56 2.80 8.45
CA VAL A 14 -3.65 3.78 8.33
C VAL A 14 -3.95 4.04 6.85
N ILE A 15 -2.93 4.33 6.05
CA ILE A 15 -3.09 4.59 4.61
C ILE A 15 -3.73 3.39 3.90
N GLY A 16 -3.24 2.18 4.16
CA GLY A 16 -3.76 0.95 3.57
C GLY A 16 -5.22 0.72 3.92
N VAL A 17 -5.61 0.87 5.20
CA VAL A 17 -7.02 0.74 5.62
C VAL A 17 -7.89 1.81 4.95
N GLN A 18 -7.42 3.06 4.82
CA GLN A 18 -8.19 4.11 4.16
C GLN A 18 -8.33 3.87 2.64
N PHE A 19 -7.33 3.27 2.01
CA PHE A 19 -7.40 2.81 0.62
C PHE A 19 -8.41 1.67 0.46
N PHE A 20 -8.43 0.70 1.39
CA PHE A 20 -9.43 -0.37 1.39
C PHE A 20 -10.86 0.16 1.49
N ARG A 21 -11.07 1.15 2.37
CA ARG A 21 -12.35 1.83 2.57
C ARG A 21 -12.74 2.76 1.43
N GLY A 22 -11.84 2.98 0.47
CA GLY A 22 -12.02 3.86 -0.66
C GLY A 22 -12.12 5.35 -0.29
N LYS A 23 -11.68 5.75 0.90
CA LYS A 23 -11.82 7.13 1.38
C LYS A 23 -10.67 8.04 0.95
N TRP A 24 -9.48 7.48 0.68
CA TRP A 24 -8.25 8.23 0.37
C TRP A 24 -7.66 7.91 -1.03
N LEU A 25 -8.47 7.43 -1.97
CA LEU A 25 -7.97 6.99 -3.28
C LEU A 25 -7.50 8.15 -4.16
N TRP A 26 -7.97 9.36 -3.88
CA TRP A 26 -7.48 10.60 -4.50
C TRP A 26 -5.97 10.79 -4.36
N LEU A 27 -5.35 10.27 -3.29
CA LEU A 27 -3.88 10.24 -3.12
C LEU A 27 -3.19 9.33 -4.15
N MET A 28 -3.86 8.26 -4.60
CA MET A 28 -3.36 7.37 -5.65
C MET A 28 -3.67 7.90 -7.06
N ALA A 29 -4.81 8.56 -7.23
CA ALA A 29 -5.23 9.11 -8.52
C ALA A 29 -4.50 10.43 -8.87
N GLY A 30 -3.76 11.03 -7.93
CA GLY A 30 -3.18 12.37 -8.10
C GLY A 30 -4.23 13.46 -8.24
N ASN A 31 -5.49 13.13 -7.97
CA ASN A 31 -6.63 13.96 -8.29
C ASN A 31 -7.21 14.59 -7.02
N LEU A 32 -6.61 15.70 -6.61
CA LEU A 32 -7.05 16.52 -5.47
C LEU A 32 -8.42 17.19 -5.69
N LEU A 33 -8.87 17.32 -6.94
CA LEU A 33 -10.00 18.19 -7.34
C LEU A 33 -11.18 17.44 -7.98
N GLY A 34 -11.10 16.12 -8.15
CA GLY A 34 -12.14 15.30 -8.77
C GLY A 34 -11.89 15.05 -10.27
N ASP A 35 -12.35 13.89 -10.76
CA ASP A 35 -12.27 13.53 -12.19
C ASP A 35 -13.12 14.50 -13.03
N ASP A 36 -13.09 14.42 -14.37
CA ASP A 36 -13.89 15.25 -15.29
C ASP A 36 -15.41 15.20 -15.03
N GLN A 37 -15.86 14.26 -14.18
CA GLN A 37 -17.24 14.08 -13.71
C GLN A 37 -17.50 14.56 -12.26
N GLY A 38 -16.51 15.17 -11.59
CA GLY A 38 -16.60 15.61 -10.18
C GLY A 38 -16.50 14.46 -9.17
N GLU A 39 -16.25 13.23 -9.60
CA GLU A 39 -16.04 12.10 -8.71
C GLU A 39 -14.58 12.02 -8.26
N ILE A 40 -14.35 12.20 -6.96
CA ILE A 40 -13.03 12.09 -6.31
C ILE A 40 -12.57 10.62 -6.25
N ASN A 41 -13.51 9.66 -6.38
CA ASN A 41 -13.26 8.22 -6.30
C ASN A 41 -14.04 7.48 -7.40
N SER A 42 -13.54 7.49 -8.64
CA SER A 42 -14.15 6.70 -9.72
C SER A 42 -14.16 5.20 -9.36
N ALA A 43 -15.09 4.43 -9.94
CA ALA A 43 -15.16 2.99 -9.72
C ALA A 43 -13.82 2.26 -10.02
N GLY A 44 -13.05 2.78 -10.98
CA GLY A 44 -11.70 2.32 -11.29
C GLY A 44 -10.70 2.58 -10.16
N ALA A 45 -10.73 3.77 -9.56
CA ALA A 45 -9.88 4.11 -8.41
C ALA A 45 -10.24 3.27 -7.17
N ILE A 46 -11.52 3.00 -6.93
CA ILE A 46 -11.97 2.15 -5.81
C ILE A 46 -11.48 0.71 -6.01
N LYS A 47 -11.57 0.20 -7.23
CA LYS A 47 -11.01 -1.11 -7.57
C LYS A 47 -9.50 -1.12 -7.37
N ALA A 48 -8.77 -0.15 -7.92
CA ALA A 48 -7.32 -0.06 -7.76
C ALA A 48 -6.90 -0.02 -6.28
N GLY A 49 -7.57 0.79 -5.46
CA GLY A 49 -7.28 0.90 -4.03
C GLY A 49 -7.53 -0.36 -3.22
N LYS A 50 -8.55 -1.14 -3.57
CA LYS A 50 -8.80 -2.45 -2.93
C LYS A 50 -7.71 -3.47 -3.27
N TRP A 51 -7.10 -3.36 -4.45
CA TRP A 51 -6.02 -4.24 -4.89
C TRP A 51 -4.67 -3.80 -4.33
N THR A 52 -4.40 -2.50 -4.22
CA THR A 52 -3.15 -1.98 -3.65
C THR A 52 -3.13 -2.04 -2.12
N SER A 53 -4.28 -1.85 -1.46
CA SER A 53 -4.40 -1.82 0.00
C SER A 53 -3.74 -3.00 0.73
N PRO A 54 -3.98 -4.28 0.36
CA PRO A 54 -3.35 -5.41 1.02
C PRO A 54 -1.82 -5.33 1.07
N ALA A 55 -1.18 -4.91 -0.03
CA ALA A 55 0.26 -4.73 -0.06
C ALA A 55 0.72 -3.60 0.85
N VAL A 56 0.02 -2.46 0.84
CA VAL A 56 0.32 -1.33 1.74
C VAL A 56 0.19 -1.75 3.22
N ILE A 57 -0.84 -2.52 3.56
CA ILE A 57 -1.05 -3.06 4.92
C ILE A 57 0.08 -4.03 5.30
N ILE A 58 0.42 -4.98 4.42
CA ILE A 58 1.48 -5.96 4.67
C ILE A 58 2.84 -5.27 4.84
N CYS A 59 3.12 -4.23 4.06
CA CYS A 59 4.29 -3.37 4.23
C CYS A 59 4.30 -2.71 5.61
N GLY A 60 3.16 -2.17 6.06
CA GLY A 60 3.03 -1.59 7.40
C GLY A 60 3.29 -2.60 8.53
N VAL A 61 2.74 -3.82 8.41
CA VAL A 61 2.98 -4.91 9.37
C VAL A 61 4.45 -5.33 9.39
N SER A 62 5.07 -5.48 8.21
CA SER A 62 6.49 -5.81 8.06
C SER A 62 7.38 -4.83 8.83
N LEU A 63 7.15 -3.52 8.65
CA LEU A 63 7.92 -2.48 9.32
C LEU A 63 7.74 -2.52 10.85
N ILE A 64 6.55 -2.84 11.35
CA ILE A 64 6.30 -3.02 12.79
C ILE A 64 7.04 -4.26 13.32
N CYS A 65 7.07 -5.37 12.57
CA CYS A 65 7.83 -6.55 12.98
C CYS A 65 9.33 -6.26 13.10
N LEU A 66 9.88 -5.43 12.20
CA LEU A 66 11.27 -4.99 12.23
C LEU A 66 11.61 -4.03 13.39
N VAL A 67 10.61 -3.54 14.14
CA VAL A 67 10.87 -2.79 15.39
C VAL A 67 11.48 -3.71 16.46
N PHE A 68 11.12 -4.99 16.45
CA PHE A 68 11.59 -6.01 17.39
C PHE A 68 12.90 -6.67 16.94
N ASP A 69 13.76 -5.89 16.27
CA ASP A 69 15.09 -6.29 15.84
C ASP A 69 15.89 -6.88 17.02
N GLY A 70 16.52 -8.03 16.79
CA GLY A 70 17.16 -8.87 17.82
C GLY A 70 16.39 -10.13 18.21
N TYR A 71 15.12 -10.29 17.80
CA TYR A 71 14.41 -11.57 17.87
C TYR A 71 14.32 -12.20 16.48
N TRP A 72 15.07 -13.28 16.28
CA TRP A 72 15.26 -13.95 14.98
C TRP A 72 13.95 -14.24 14.22
N PHE A 73 12.89 -14.63 14.94
CA PHE A 73 11.57 -14.88 14.35
C PHE A 73 10.94 -13.60 13.75
N TRP A 74 10.94 -12.49 14.50
CA TRP A 74 10.30 -11.24 14.08
C TRP A 74 11.07 -10.56 12.94
N GLU A 75 12.39 -10.71 12.94
CA GLU A 75 13.25 -10.22 11.88
C GLU A 75 13.00 -10.97 10.56
N ILE A 76 13.01 -12.30 10.58
CA ILE A 76 12.72 -13.12 9.40
C ILE A 76 11.32 -12.83 8.88
N LEU A 77 10.32 -12.77 9.77
CA LEU A 77 8.94 -12.49 9.39
C LEU A 77 8.80 -11.09 8.79
N GLY A 78 9.41 -10.07 9.40
CA GLY A 78 9.44 -8.70 8.90
C GLY A 78 10.05 -8.63 7.50
N ILE A 79 11.23 -9.19 7.30
CA ILE A 79 11.92 -9.21 5.99
C ILE A 79 11.08 -9.97 4.94
N SER A 80 10.53 -11.13 5.30
CA SER A 80 9.72 -11.95 4.39
C SER A 80 8.47 -11.21 3.92
N LEU A 81 7.75 -10.57 4.85
CA LEU A 81 6.58 -9.75 4.53
C LEU A 81 6.96 -8.54 3.66
N LEU A 82 8.13 -7.93 3.90
CA LEU A 82 8.63 -6.81 3.09
C LEU A 82 8.85 -7.24 1.64
N ILE A 83 9.51 -8.39 1.44
CA ILE A 83 9.78 -8.95 0.12
C ILE A 83 8.47 -9.30 -0.60
N ILE A 84 7.54 -9.97 0.08
CA ILE A 84 6.23 -10.32 -0.48
C ILE A 84 5.47 -9.06 -0.90
N SER A 85 5.43 -8.05 -0.04
CA SER A 85 4.80 -6.77 -0.36
C SER A 85 5.47 -6.09 -1.56
N GLY A 86 6.80 -6.07 -1.60
CA GLY A 86 7.56 -5.47 -2.71
C GLY A 86 7.29 -6.16 -4.04
N LEU A 87 7.33 -7.50 -4.07
CA LEU A 87 6.99 -8.29 -5.26
C LEU A 87 5.55 -8.03 -5.72
N TYR A 88 4.61 -7.90 -4.79
CA TYR A 88 3.23 -7.58 -5.12
C TYR A 88 3.09 -6.19 -5.74
N PHE A 89 3.83 -5.18 -5.24
CA PHE A 89 3.85 -3.86 -5.87
C PHE A 89 4.41 -3.90 -7.29
N VAL A 90 5.52 -4.62 -7.51
CA VAL A 90 6.09 -4.80 -8.85
C VAL A 90 5.07 -5.46 -9.78
N PHE A 91 4.38 -6.50 -9.31
CA PHE A 91 3.33 -7.17 -10.07
C PHE A 91 2.17 -6.23 -10.44
N LEU A 92 1.70 -5.41 -9.49
CA LEU A 92 0.67 -4.41 -9.76
C LEU A 92 1.11 -3.36 -10.79
N VAL A 93 2.36 -2.90 -10.72
CA VAL A 93 2.92 -1.94 -11.69
C VAL A 93 2.99 -2.56 -13.08
N VAL A 94 3.44 -3.82 -13.19
CA VAL A 94 3.48 -4.54 -14.47
C VAL A 94 2.08 -4.72 -15.05
N ILE A 95 1.09 -5.10 -14.24
CA ILE A 95 -0.31 -5.18 -14.69
C ILE A 95 -0.80 -3.83 -15.16
N ALA A 96 -0.61 -2.78 -14.36
CA ALA A 96 -1.03 -1.43 -14.71
C ALA A 96 -0.41 -1.00 -16.05
N TYR A 97 0.90 -1.22 -16.23
CA TYR A 97 1.59 -0.94 -17.48
C TYR A 97 1.03 -1.73 -18.67
N ILE A 98 0.78 -3.03 -18.53
CA ILE A 98 0.21 -3.85 -19.62
C ILE A 98 -1.20 -3.38 -20.00
N TYR A 99 -2.02 -3.00 -19.02
CA TYR A 99 -3.38 -2.52 -19.28
C TYR A 99 -3.42 -1.10 -19.86
N TRP A 100 -2.51 -0.21 -19.46
CA TRP A 100 -2.48 1.18 -19.92
C TRP A 100 -1.65 1.40 -21.20
N ALA A 101 -0.51 0.71 -21.36
CA ALA A 101 0.33 0.83 -22.56
C ALA A 101 -0.31 0.20 -23.81
N LYS A 102 -1.42 -0.51 -23.64
CA LYS A 102 -2.21 -1.11 -24.73
C LYS A 102 -3.50 -0.34 -25.05
N SER A 103 -3.79 0.72 -24.30
CA SER A 103 -4.87 1.69 -24.55
C SER A 103 -4.34 2.89 -25.31
#